data_AF-A0A357NH96-F1
#
_entry.id   AF-A0A357NH96-F1
#
_cell.length_a   1.000
_cell.length_b   1.000
_cell.length_c   1.000
_cell.angle_alpha   90.00
_cell.angle_beta   90.00
_cell.angle_gamma   90.00
#
_symmetry.space_group_name_H-M   'P 1'
#
loop_
_entity.id
_entity.type
_entity.pdbx_description
1 polymer ?
#
loop_
_entity_poly.entity_id
_entity_poly.type
_entity_poly.pdbx_seq_one_letter_code
_entity_poly.pdbx_strand_id
1 'polypeptide(L)'
;MQLPPLARIEAISVREAEPAGYESFEIRQSRAVPGEYVAIAPDVCTCADCLRELFSAGDRRYGYPFINCTNCGPRFSIIRDMPYDRPHTSMDPFPLCPECGREYHDPADRRFHAQPNACPACGPHLEFLGGKPLQSGQGDPVALTVQALAEGKIAAIKGLGGFHLACDATKEAVVAQLRRRKHRYGKPLAVMMADLEQVRHFCELSPAEEKLLLSPRRPIVILKQRADTGMAPSV
;
A
#
# COMPACT_ATOMS: atom_id res chain seq x y z
N MET A 1 -12.99 14.87 -20.49
CA MET A 1 -12.57 15.05 -19.10
C MET A 1 -12.38 13.67 -18.49
N GLN A 2 -11.15 13.24 -18.26
CA GLN A 2 -10.87 11.94 -17.64
C GLN A 2 -10.61 12.18 -16.16
N LEU A 3 -11.36 11.51 -15.30
CA LEU A 3 -11.20 11.66 -13.85
C LEU A 3 -9.99 10.87 -13.36
N PRO A 4 -9.32 11.31 -12.28
CA PRO A 4 -8.39 10.46 -11.56
C PRO A 4 -9.08 9.12 -11.21
N PRO A 5 -8.38 7.97 -11.30
CA PRO A 5 -9.00 6.64 -11.09
C PRO A 5 -9.72 6.44 -9.76
N LEU A 6 -9.34 7.19 -8.73
CA LEU A 6 -9.92 7.12 -7.39
C LEU A 6 -11.00 8.19 -7.14
N ALA A 7 -11.17 9.14 -8.06
CA ALA A 7 -12.05 10.27 -7.86
C ALA A 7 -13.52 9.82 -7.96
N ARG A 8 -14.30 10.21 -6.96
CA ARG A 8 -15.75 10.16 -7.00
C ARG A 8 -16.26 11.57 -6.78
N ILE A 9 -16.89 12.14 -7.81
CA ILE A 9 -17.49 13.47 -7.70
C ILE A 9 -18.80 13.34 -6.92
N GLU A 10 -18.92 14.05 -5.80
CA GLU A 10 -20.15 14.11 -5.00
C GLU A 10 -21.03 15.30 -5.41
N ALA A 11 -20.43 16.47 -5.64
CA ALA A 11 -21.13 17.66 -6.10
C ALA A 11 -20.20 18.53 -6.96
N ILE A 12 -20.79 19.27 -7.91
CA ILE A 12 -20.12 20.34 -8.65
C ILE A 12 -21.00 21.58 -8.50
N SER A 13 -20.41 22.68 -8.03
CA SER A 13 -21.05 23.99 -8.02
C SER A 13 -20.27 24.92 -8.93
N VAL A 14 -20.97 25.63 -9.81
CA VAL A 14 -20.39 26.58 -10.76
C VAL A 14 -21.05 27.93 -10.51
N ARG A 15 -20.24 28.99 -10.44
CA ARG A 15 -20.70 30.37 -10.28
C ARG A 15 -20.07 31.21 -11.36
N GLU A 16 -20.86 32.12 -11.94
CA GLU A 16 -20.34 33.14 -12.85
C GLU A 16 -19.56 34.18 -12.06
N ALA A 17 -18.42 34.63 -12.60
CA ALA A 17 -17.54 35.59 -11.98
C ALA A 17 -16.82 36.41 -13.06
N GLU A 18 -16.59 37.69 -12.78
CA GLU A 18 -15.81 38.56 -13.67
C GLU A 18 -14.33 38.12 -13.73
N PRO A 19 -13.67 38.19 -14.91
CA PRO A 19 -12.26 37.86 -15.03
C PRO A 19 -11.40 38.74 -14.13
N ALA A 20 -10.64 38.13 -13.22
CA ALA A 20 -9.78 38.84 -12.28
C ALA A 20 -8.45 39.34 -12.89
N GLY A 21 -8.24 39.18 -14.20
CA GLY A 21 -7.03 39.64 -14.91
C GLY A 21 -5.78 38.77 -14.70
N TYR A 22 -5.92 37.52 -14.27
CA TYR A 22 -4.78 36.59 -14.16
C TYR A 22 -4.25 36.18 -15.54
N GLU A 23 -2.92 36.22 -15.72
CA GLU A 23 -2.23 35.87 -16.97
C GLU A 23 -1.74 34.42 -17.00
N SER A 24 -1.72 33.75 -15.85
CA SER A 24 -1.21 32.39 -15.70
C SER A 24 -1.99 31.58 -14.68
N PHE A 25 -1.87 30.25 -14.76
CA PHE A 25 -2.40 29.31 -13.78
C PHE A 25 -1.28 28.75 -12.91
N GLU A 26 -1.51 28.66 -11.60
CA GLU A 26 -0.58 28.05 -10.66
C GLU A 26 -1.33 27.27 -9.58
N ILE A 27 -0.73 26.16 -9.13
CA ILE A 27 -1.21 25.42 -7.96
C ILE A 27 -0.53 26.01 -6.73
N ARG A 28 -1.29 26.75 -5.92
CA ARG A 28 -0.80 27.38 -4.68
C ARG A 28 -0.85 26.41 -3.50
N GLN A 29 -0.07 26.72 -2.46
CA GLN A 29 -0.14 26.00 -1.19
C GLN A 29 -1.56 26.05 -0.59
N SER A 30 -1.99 24.91 -0.05
CA SER A 30 -3.29 24.78 0.60
C SER A 30 -3.39 25.72 1.79
N ARG A 31 -4.56 26.35 1.98
CA ARG A 31 -4.87 27.17 3.17
C ARG A 31 -5.92 26.46 4.00
N ALA A 32 -5.70 26.34 5.31
CA ALA A 32 -6.72 25.85 6.22
C ALA A 32 -7.85 26.90 6.31
N VAL A 33 -9.09 26.46 6.09
CA VAL A 33 -10.29 27.28 6.27
C VAL A 33 -11.07 26.73 7.46
N PRO A 34 -11.27 27.52 8.53
CA PRO A 34 -12.01 27.06 9.71
C PRO A 34 -13.41 26.57 9.35
N GLY A 35 -13.74 25.34 9.75
CA GLY A 35 -15.05 24.73 9.52
C GLY A 35 -15.22 23.99 8.18
N GLU A 36 -14.22 24.02 7.28
CA GLU A 36 -14.26 23.19 6.08
C GLU A 36 -13.85 21.74 6.38
N TYR A 37 -14.73 20.81 6.01
CA TYR A 37 -14.43 19.38 6.02
C TYR A 37 -14.13 18.91 4.60
N VAL A 38 -12.93 18.35 4.40
CA VAL A 38 -12.56 17.71 3.13
C VAL A 38 -12.52 16.20 3.36
N ALA A 39 -13.26 15.45 2.55
CA ALA A 39 -13.26 13.99 2.62
C ALA A 39 -11.85 13.44 2.35
N ILE A 40 -11.31 12.67 3.29
CA ILE A 40 -10.01 12.03 3.16
C ILE A 40 -10.17 10.75 2.34
N ALA A 41 -9.37 10.61 1.28
CA ALA A 41 -9.36 9.39 0.48
C ALA A 41 -8.88 8.19 1.33
N PRO A 42 -9.48 6.99 1.15
CA PRO A 42 -9.00 5.79 1.81
C PRO A 42 -7.63 5.36 1.28
N ASP A 43 -6.94 4.52 2.04
CA ASP A 43 -5.77 3.81 1.54
C ASP A 43 -6.16 2.89 0.38
N VAL A 44 -5.29 2.78 -0.63
CA VAL A 44 -5.53 1.93 -1.80
C VAL A 44 -4.26 1.18 -2.19
N CYS A 45 -4.43 0.03 -2.83
CA CYS A 45 -3.32 -0.80 -3.27
C CYS A 45 -2.48 -0.14 -4.36
N THR A 46 -1.24 -0.61 -4.51
CA THR A 46 -0.34 -0.22 -5.59
C THR A 46 -1.01 -0.39 -6.95
N CYS A 47 -0.96 0.63 -7.80
CA CYS A 47 -1.51 0.57 -9.15
C CYS A 47 -0.62 -0.25 -10.09
N ALA A 48 -1.15 -0.65 -11.25
CA ALA A 48 -0.43 -1.44 -12.26
C ALA A 48 0.86 -0.75 -12.74
N ASP A 49 0.86 0.58 -12.87
CA ASP A 49 2.05 1.34 -13.32
C ASP A 49 3.17 1.31 -12.29
N CYS A 50 2.83 1.47 -11.00
CA CYS A 50 3.83 1.37 -9.93
C CYS A 50 4.30 -0.08 -9.75
N LEU A 51 3.45 -1.09 -9.92
CA LEU A 51 3.89 -2.49 -9.91
C LEU A 51 4.88 -2.78 -11.05
N ARG A 52 4.63 -2.25 -12.24
CA ARG A 52 5.56 -2.41 -13.37
C ARG A 52 6.92 -1.80 -13.07
N GLU A 53 6.97 -0.58 -12.52
CA GLU A 53 8.23 0.04 -12.12
C GLU A 53 8.94 -0.72 -11.01
N LEU A 54 8.19 -1.18 -10.00
CA LEU A 54 8.73 -1.94 -8.87
C LEU A 54 9.53 -3.17 -9.35
N PHE A 55 9.09 -3.82 -10.42
CA PHE A 55 9.71 -5.02 -10.98
C PHE A 55 10.57 -4.76 -12.23
N SER A 56 10.76 -3.51 -12.65
CA SER A 56 11.59 -3.17 -13.81
C SER A 56 13.02 -2.87 -13.37
N ALA A 57 13.98 -3.74 -13.70
CA ALA A 57 15.38 -3.63 -13.23
C ALA A 57 16.09 -2.31 -13.60
N GLY A 58 15.66 -1.62 -14.66
CA GLY A 58 16.18 -0.31 -15.05
C GLY A 58 15.49 0.89 -14.38
N ASP A 59 14.44 0.67 -13.59
CA ASP A 59 13.73 1.74 -12.91
C ASP A 59 14.46 2.14 -11.63
N ARG A 60 14.49 3.45 -11.34
CA ARG A 60 15.11 4.02 -10.12
C ARG A 60 14.44 3.54 -8.82
N ARG A 61 13.23 3.00 -8.91
CA ARG A 61 12.45 2.43 -7.80
C ARG A 61 12.35 0.90 -7.90
N TYR A 62 13.19 0.24 -8.69
CA TYR A 62 13.28 -1.22 -8.71
C TYR A 62 13.45 -1.77 -7.29
N GLY A 63 12.57 -2.69 -6.90
CA GLY A 63 12.56 -3.29 -5.56
C GLY A 63 12.20 -2.34 -4.40
N TYR A 64 11.81 -1.09 -4.66
CA TYR A 64 11.54 -0.11 -3.59
C TYR A 64 10.17 -0.35 -2.90
N PRO A 65 10.14 -0.77 -1.62
CA PRO A 65 8.92 -1.28 -0.97
C PRO A 65 7.82 -0.24 -0.72
N PHE A 66 8.17 1.05 -0.77
CA PHE A 66 7.25 2.16 -0.46
C PHE A 66 6.85 2.94 -1.72
N ILE A 67 6.96 2.32 -2.90
CA ILE A 67 6.56 2.92 -4.17
C ILE A 67 5.07 3.29 -4.17
N ASN A 68 4.76 4.51 -4.61
CA ASN A 68 3.41 4.99 -4.83
C ASN A 68 3.37 6.07 -5.92
N CYS A 69 2.17 6.53 -6.25
CA CYS A 69 1.90 7.72 -7.06
C CYS A 69 0.62 8.41 -6.57
N THR A 70 0.18 9.45 -7.27
CA THR A 70 -1.10 10.15 -6.98
C THR A 70 -2.33 9.23 -7.01
N ASN A 71 -2.26 8.12 -7.77
CA ASN A 71 -3.36 7.17 -7.97
C ASN A 71 -3.31 5.94 -7.04
N CYS A 72 -2.31 5.80 -6.16
CA CYS A 72 -2.22 4.65 -5.26
C CYS A 72 -1.47 4.91 -3.95
N GLY A 73 -1.44 3.92 -3.07
CA GLY A 73 -0.67 3.93 -1.84
C GLY A 73 -1.44 4.50 -0.65
N PRO A 74 -0.73 4.75 0.47
CA PRO A 74 -1.35 5.21 1.69
C PRO A 74 -1.90 6.63 1.56
N ARG A 75 -3.01 6.88 2.25
CA ARG A 75 -3.69 8.17 2.37
C ARG A 75 -4.10 8.34 3.82
N PHE A 76 -5.31 7.92 4.20
CA PHE A 76 -5.82 8.02 5.56
C PHE A 76 -4.82 7.53 6.62
N SER A 77 -4.15 6.40 6.40
CA SER A 77 -3.19 5.83 7.36
C SER A 77 -1.94 6.68 7.66
N ILE A 78 -1.62 7.67 6.82
CA ILE A 78 -0.41 8.49 6.97
C ILE A 78 -0.70 9.97 7.23
N ILE A 79 -1.95 10.41 7.09
CA ILE A 79 -2.34 11.80 7.32
C ILE A 79 -2.42 12.04 8.83
N ARG A 80 -1.77 13.10 9.28
CA ARG A 80 -1.80 13.57 10.68
C ARG A 80 -2.79 14.71 10.86
N ASP A 81 -2.88 15.61 9.88
CA ASP A 81 -3.77 16.78 9.91
C ASP A 81 -4.10 17.28 8.49
N MET A 82 -5.03 18.24 8.40
CA MET A 82 -5.43 18.90 7.17
C MET A 82 -4.90 20.34 7.11
N PRO A 83 -4.58 20.88 5.91
CA PRO A 83 -4.77 20.31 4.57
C PRO A 83 -3.81 19.15 4.26
N TYR A 84 -4.21 18.29 3.30
CA TYR A 84 -3.41 17.14 2.86
C TYR A 84 -2.17 17.59 2.08
N ASP A 85 -1.12 17.91 2.84
CA ASP A 85 0.20 18.24 2.36
C ASP A 85 1.26 17.46 3.14
N ARG A 86 2.41 17.19 2.51
CA ARG A 86 3.48 16.34 3.06
C ARG A 86 3.85 16.64 4.53
N PRO A 87 3.99 17.91 4.97
CA PRO A 87 4.30 18.23 6.37
C PRO A 87 3.27 17.72 7.39
N HIS A 88 2.02 17.57 6.96
CA HIS A 88 0.93 17.05 7.78
C HIS A 88 0.75 15.54 7.61
N THR A 89 1.80 14.82 7.22
CA THR A 89 1.80 13.36 7.07
C THR A 89 2.97 12.71 7.81
N SER A 90 2.96 11.38 7.90
CA SER A 90 4.12 10.61 8.37
C SER A 90 5.35 10.67 7.45
N MET A 91 5.22 11.28 6.26
CA MET A 91 6.31 11.49 5.31
C MET A 91 7.08 12.80 5.53
N ASP A 92 6.63 13.65 6.46
CA ASP A 92 7.29 14.90 6.85
C ASP A 92 8.79 14.74 7.20
N PRO A 93 9.23 13.71 7.97
CA PRO A 93 10.65 13.53 8.31
C PRO A 93 11.56 13.12 7.14
N PHE A 94 10.98 12.88 5.96
CA PHE A 94 11.68 12.37 4.77
C PHE A 94 11.71 13.48 3.70
N PRO A 95 12.73 14.36 3.67
CA PRO A 95 12.80 15.41 2.64
C PRO A 95 12.98 14.78 1.25
N LEU A 96 12.37 15.37 0.22
CA LEU A 96 12.50 14.87 -1.16
C LEU A 96 13.94 15.09 -1.66
N CYS A 97 14.55 14.05 -2.27
CA CYS A 97 15.77 14.24 -3.07
C CYS A 97 15.47 15.07 -4.33
N PRO A 98 16.49 15.61 -5.01
CA PRO A 98 16.30 16.42 -6.21
C PRO A 98 15.43 15.76 -7.28
N GLU A 99 15.62 14.47 -7.55
CA GLU A 99 14.87 13.75 -8.57
C GLU A 99 13.40 13.57 -8.20
N CYS A 100 13.09 13.20 -6.94
CA CYS A 100 11.72 13.15 -6.47
C CYS A 100 11.09 14.54 -6.39
N GLY A 101 11.88 15.56 -6.09
CA GLY A 101 11.48 16.96 -6.15
C GLY A 101 11.06 17.37 -7.56
N ARG A 102 11.83 17.01 -8.60
CA ARG A 102 11.44 17.29 -9.99
C ARG A 102 10.10 16.65 -10.35
N GLU A 103 9.93 15.35 -10.10
CA GLU A 103 8.66 14.66 -10.38
C GLU A 103 7.48 15.26 -9.59
N TYR A 104 7.72 15.70 -8.36
CA TYR A 104 6.68 16.30 -7.51
C TYR A 104 6.17 17.62 -8.08
N HIS A 105 7.02 18.40 -8.73
CA HIS A 105 6.69 19.72 -9.28
C HIS A 105 6.40 19.73 -10.78
N ASP A 106 6.63 18.62 -11.50
CA ASP A 106 6.37 18.51 -12.94
C ASP A 106 4.92 18.05 -13.20
N PRO A 107 4.04 18.92 -13.75
CA PRO A 107 2.65 18.56 -14.04
C PRO A 107 2.48 17.42 -15.05
N ALA A 108 3.50 17.13 -15.86
CA ALA A 108 3.49 16.02 -16.80
C ALA A 108 3.85 14.68 -16.14
N ASP A 109 4.44 14.70 -14.94
CA ASP A 109 4.76 13.49 -14.20
C ASP A 109 3.55 12.98 -13.41
N ARG A 110 3.33 11.67 -13.41
CA ARG A 110 2.23 11.05 -12.65
C ARG A 110 2.38 11.17 -11.13
N ARG A 111 3.56 11.56 -10.65
CA ARG A 111 3.88 11.85 -9.25
C ARG A 111 3.82 13.34 -8.92
N PHE A 112 3.31 14.17 -9.83
CA PHE A 112 2.97 15.56 -9.56
C PHE A 112 2.08 15.68 -8.32
N HIS A 113 2.52 16.42 -7.30
CA HIS A 113 1.84 16.54 -6.01
C HIS A 113 1.50 15.20 -5.31
N ALA A 114 2.24 14.12 -5.60
CA ALA A 114 2.14 12.90 -4.80
C ALA A 114 2.79 13.16 -3.42
N GLN A 115 1.98 13.55 -2.44
CA GLN A 115 2.44 13.87 -1.08
C GLN A 115 3.34 12.78 -0.45
N PRO A 116 3.08 11.46 -0.64
CA PRO A 116 3.96 10.42 -0.11
C PRO A 116 5.05 9.96 -1.10
N ASN A 117 5.37 10.76 -2.13
CA ASN A 117 6.44 10.43 -3.07
C ASN A 117 7.77 10.23 -2.34
N ALA A 118 8.48 9.19 -2.73
CA ALA A 118 9.80 8.85 -2.23
C ALA A 118 10.51 7.88 -3.18
N CYS A 119 11.79 7.66 -2.90
CA CYS A 119 12.63 6.66 -3.56
C CYS A 119 13.65 6.10 -2.53
N PRO A 120 14.47 5.11 -2.89
CA PRO A 120 15.48 4.56 -1.99
C PRO A 120 16.47 5.60 -1.42
N ALA A 121 16.66 6.76 -2.05
CA ALA A 121 17.60 7.77 -1.56
C ALA A 121 17.01 8.70 -0.48
N CYS A 122 15.69 8.85 -0.42
CA CYS A 122 15.05 9.90 0.39
C CYS A 122 13.85 9.41 1.21
N GLY A 123 13.50 8.14 1.08
CA GLY A 123 12.31 7.56 1.70
C GLY A 123 12.61 6.68 2.90
N PRO A 124 11.57 6.07 3.48
CA PRO A 124 11.73 5.04 4.49
C PRO A 124 12.41 3.79 3.93
N HIS A 125 13.02 3.02 4.83
CA HIS A 125 13.68 1.76 4.54
C HIS A 125 13.07 0.63 5.39
N LEU A 126 13.18 -0.60 4.89
CA LEU A 126 12.83 -1.79 5.66
C LEU A 126 13.96 -2.16 6.62
N GLU A 127 13.58 -2.77 7.74
CA GLU A 127 14.48 -3.38 8.71
C GLU A 127 13.99 -4.79 9.03
N PHE A 128 14.90 -5.75 9.15
CA PHE A 128 14.59 -7.12 9.55
C PHE A 128 15.10 -7.39 10.98
N LEU A 129 14.18 -7.81 11.86
CA LEU A 129 14.44 -8.08 13.28
C LEU A 129 14.12 -9.56 13.59
N GLY A 130 15.10 -10.45 13.42
CA GLY A 130 14.90 -11.90 13.58
C GLY A 130 16.05 -12.66 14.25
N GLY A 131 17.01 -11.95 14.85
CA GLY A 131 18.25 -12.49 15.41
C GLY A 131 19.17 -11.36 15.90
N LYS A 132 20.49 -11.50 15.77
CA LYS A 132 21.38 -10.33 15.91
C LYS A 132 20.93 -9.25 14.90
N PRO A 133 20.86 -7.97 15.30
CA PRO A 133 20.55 -6.89 14.37
C PRO A 133 21.49 -6.97 13.17
N LEU A 134 20.92 -6.94 11.96
CA LEU A 134 21.74 -6.79 10.77
C LEU A 134 22.36 -5.40 10.81
N GLN A 135 23.65 -5.30 10.50
CA GLN A 135 24.22 -3.98 10.26
C GLN A 135 23.58 -3.40 9.00
N SER A 136 23.45 -2.06 8.96
CA SER A 136 22.91 -1.37 7.80
C SER A 136 23.67 -1.78 6.53
N GLY A 137 22.94 -2.23 5.51
CA GLY A 137 23.52 -2.75 4.25
C GLY A 137 23.82 -4.25 4.22
N GLN A 138 23.58 -5.01 5.30
CA GLN A 138 23.70 -6.47 5.28
C GLN A 138 22.37 -7.15 4.93
N GLY A 139 22.24 -7.56 3.67
CA GLY A 139 21.12 -8.38 3.17
C GLY A 139 19.84 -7.59 2.84
N ASP A 140 18.97 -8.19 2.05
CA ASP A 140 17.64 -7.66 1.72
C ASP A 140 16.62 -8.13 2.79
N PRO A 141 16.00 -7.22 3.57
CA PRO A 141 14.98 -7.56 4.56
C PRO A 141 13.83 -8.39 3.99
N VAL A 142 13.47 -8.18 2.72
CA VAL A 142 12.42 -8.97 2.06
C VAL A 142 12.89 -10.40 1.85
N ALA A 143 14.06 -10.61 1.22
CA ALA A 143 14.64 -11.93 1.01
C ALA A 143 14.80 -12.72 2.33
N LEU A 144 15.26 -12.06 3.40
CA LEU A 144 15.42 -12.68 4.72
C LEU A 144 14.08 -13.07 5.35
N THR A 145 13.05 -12.23 5.17
CA THR A 145 11.69 -12.55 5.62
C THR A 145 11.14 -13.75 4.85
N VAL A 146 11.33 -13.80 3.53
CA VAL A 146 10.93 -14.93 2.67
C VAL A 146 11.63 -16.21 3.12
N GLN A 147 12.95 -16.17 3.35
CA GLN A 147 13.69 -17.32 3.87
C GLN A 147 13.16 -17.79 5.22
N ALA A 148 12.92 -16.87 6.16
CA ALA A 148 12.38 -17.22 7.47
C ALA A 148 11.01 -17.90 7.38
N LEU A 149 10.11 -17.41 6.51
CA LEU A 149 8.80 -18.02 6.26
C LEU A 149 8.94 -19.41 5.63
N ALA A 150 9.85 -19.57 4.66
CA ALA A 150 10.15 -20.85 4.01
C ALA A 150 10.71 -21.88 5.02
N GLU A 151 11.50 -21.44 5.99
CA GLU A 151 11.99 -22.25 7.12
C GLU A 151 10.91 -22.58 8.18
N GLY A 152 9.66 -22.14 7.98
CA GLY A 152 8.55 -22.42 8.89
C GLY A 152 8.51 -21.51 10.14
N LYS A 153 9.15 -20.34 10.08
CA LYS A 153 9.06 -19.33 11.14
C LYS A 153 7.79 -18.49 10.96
N ILE A 154 7.48 -17.70 12.00
CA ILE A 154 6.39 -16.73 12.00
C ILE A 154 7.02 -15.34 12.01
N ALA A 155 6.66 -14.49 11.04
CA ALA A 155 7.16 -13.13 10.92
C ALA A 155 6.09 -12.10 11.32
N ALA A 156 6.51 -11.00 11.95
CA ALA A 156 5.68 -9.82 12.12
C ALA A 156 6.00 -8.82 11.00
N ILE A 157 5.02 -8.47 10.17
CA ILE A 157 5.18 -7.60 9.00
C ILE A 157 4.36 -6.33 9.23
N LYS A 158 5.01 -5.16 9.18
CA LYS A 158 4.34 -3.86 9.25
C LYS A 158 3.65 -3.56 7.92
N GLY A 159 2.33 -3.59 7.90
CA GLY A 159 1.50 -3.08 6.81
C GLY A 159 1.11 -1.61 7.03
N LEU A 160 0.15 -1.11 6.24
CA LEU A 160 -0.34 0.26 6.33
C LEU A 160 -1.08 0.54 7.65
N GLY A 161 -1.96 -0.38 8.05
CA GLY A 161 -2.82 -0.23 9.24
C GLY A 161 -2.25 -0.83 10.53
N GLY A 162 -1.00 -1.30 10.54
CA GLY A 162 -0.37 -1.94 11.70
C GLY A 162 0.40 -3.21 11.34
N PHE A 163 0.68 -4.03 12.34
CA PHE A 163 1.44 -5.27 12.16
C PHE A 163 0.54 -6.48 11.93
N HIS A 164 0.94 -7.33 10.99
CA HIS A 164 0.37 -8.65 10.77
C HIS A 164 1.36 -9.74 11.19
N LEU A 165 0.85 -10.85 11.72
CA LEU A 165 1.64 -12.07 11.88
C LEU A 165 1.42 -12.93 10.63
N ALA A 166 2.52 -13.28 9.96
CA ALA A 166 2.53 -14.07 8.74
C ALA A 166 3.30 -15.38 8.96
N CYS A 167 2.79 -16.45 8.36
CA CYS A 167 3.44 -17.75 8.27
C CYS A 167 2.95 -18.48 7.01
N ASP A 168 3.61 -19.58 6.66
CA ASP A 168 3.16 -20.44 5.57
C ASP A 168 1.83 -21.12 5.93
N ALA A 169 0.77 -20.84 5.17
CA ALA A 169 -0.58 -21.35 5.39
C ALA A 169 -0.76 -22.83 4.97
N THR A 170 0.24 -23.44 4.34
CA THR A 170 0.22 -24.86 3.93
C THR A 170 0.86 -25.77 4.98
N LYS A 171 1.55 -25.21 5.99
CA LYS A 171 2.28 -25.96 7.01
C LYS A 171 1.51 -26.01 8.33
N GLU A 172 0.75 -27.08 8.56
CA GLU A 172 -0.09 -27.26 9.75
C GLU A 172 0.65 -27.02 11.07
N ALA A 173 1.85 -27.59 11.23
CA ALA A 173 2.64 -27.40 12.45
C ALA A 173 2.95 -25.92 12.75
N VAL A 174 3.16 -25.10 11.71
CA VAL A 174 3.47 -23.68 11.83
C VAL A 174 2.21 -22.88 12.17
N VAL A 175 1.09 -23.18 11.50
CA VAL A 175 -0.21 -22.53 11.75
C VAL A 175 -0.71 -22.84 13.17
N ALA A 176 -0.62 -24.09 13.61
CA ALA A 176 -0.95 -24.50 14.98
C ALA A 176 -0.07 -23.78 16.02
N GLN A 177 1.22 -23.61 15.73
CA GLN A 177 2.12 -22.82 16.58
C GLN A 177 1.72 -21.35 16.65
N LEU A 178 1.32 -20.74 15.54
CA LEU A 178 0.81 -19.36 15.50
C LEU A 178 -0.44 -19.22 16.38
N ARG A 179 -1.41 -20.14 16.25
CA ARG A 179 -2.63 -20.14 17.08
C ARG A 179 -2.31 -20.24 18.56
N ARG A 180 -1.41 -21.15 18.94
CA ARG A 180 -0.98 -21.36 20.34
C ARG A 180 -0.35 -20.10 20.91
N ARG A 181 0.61 -19.48 20.20
CA ARG A 181 1.30 -18.26 20.65
C ARG A 181 0.38 -17.04 20.72
N LYS A 182 -0.61 -16.95 19.82
CA LYS A 182 -1.57 -15.85 19.77
C LYS A 182 -2.80 -16.08 20.67
N HIS A 183 -2.89 -17.24 21.32
CA HIS A 183 -4.09 -17.66 22.06
C HIS A 183 -5.39 -17.54 21.24
N ARG A 184 -5.34 -17.92 19.95
CA ARG A 184 -6.45 -17.81 18.99
C ARG A 184 -6.79 -19.16 18.39
N TYR A 185 -7.51 -19.98 19.13
CA TYR A 185 -7.69 -21.40 18.78
C TYR A 185 -8.76 -21.66 17.71
N GLY A 186 -9.91 -20.97 17.74
CA GLY A 186 -11.03 -21.28 16.83
C GLY A 186 -11.33 -20.25 15.73
N LYS A 187 -10.87 -18.99 15.87
CA LYS A 187 -11.24 -17.94 14.91
C LYS A 187 -10.44 -18.09 13.60
N PRO A 188 -11.08 -18.08 12.41
CA PRO A 188 -10.39 -18.22 11.13
C PRO A 188 -9.24 -17.22 10.95
N LEU A 189 -8.20 -17.64 10.25
CA LEU A 189 -7.07 -16.82 9.82
C LEU A 189 -7.25 -16.44 8.35
N ALA A 190 -6.88 -15.21 8.01
CA ALA A 190 -6.88 -14.77 6.62
C ALA A 190 -5.62 -15.28 5.92
N VAL A 191 -5.75 -15.66 4.64
CA VAL A 191 -4.64 -16.10 3.79
C VAL A 191 -4.45 -15.10 2.66
N MET A 192 -3.19 -14.74 2.40
CA MET A 192 -2.81 -13.95 1.23
C MET A 192 -2.32 -14.90 0.14
N MET A 193 -2.85 -14.74 -1.07
CA MET A 193 -2.47 -15.52 -2.25
C MET A 193 -1.85 -14.60 -3.29
N ALA A 194 -0.92 -15.13 -4.09
CA ALA A 194 -0.12 -14.37 -5.04
C ALA A 194 -0.96 -13.75 -6.17
N ASP A 195 -1.90 -14.53 -6.70
CA ASP A 195 -2.72 -14.17 -7.85
C ASP A 195 -4.06 -14.92 -7.87
N LEU A 196 -4.87 -14.65 -8.89
CA LEU A 196 -6.17 -15.29 -9.08
C LEU A 196 -6.07 -16.76 -9.48
N GLU A 197 -4.96 -17.20 -10.07
CA GLU A 197 -4.76 -18.60 -10.40
C GLU A 197 -4.64 -19.42 -9.13
N GLN A 198 -3.83 -18.95 -8.17
CA GLN A 198 -3.73 -19.55 -6.86
C GLN A 198 -5.08 -19.50 -6.12
N VAL A 199 -5.81 -18.38 -6.17
CA VAL A 199 -7.16 -18.33 -5.56
C VAL A 199 -8.09 -19.38 -6.14
N ARG A 200 -8.10 -19.60 -7.46
CA ARG A 200 -8.94 -20.61 -8.10
C ARG A 200 -8.51 -22.04 -7.79
N HIS A 201 -7.22 -22.25 -7.51
CA HIS A 201 -6.71 -23.53 -7.04
C HIS A 201 -7.28 -23.89 -5.67
N PHE A 202 -7.28 -22.94 -4.72
CA PHE A 202 -7.72 -23.20 -3.35
C PHE A 202 -9.23 -23.02 -3.12
N CYS A 203 -9.91 -22.19 -3.90
CA CYS A 203 -11.27 -21.76 -3.64
C CYS A 203 -12.16 -21.80 -4.90
N GLU A 204 -13.46 -21.91 -4.70
CA GLU A 204 -14.45 -21.50 -5.69
C GLU A 204 -14.43 -19.97 -5.78
N LEU A 205 -14.51 -19.42 -7.00
CA LEU A 205 -14.42 -17.99 -7.23
C LEU A 205 -15.42 -17.53 -8.29
N SER A 206 -16.45 -16.83 -7.84
CA SER A 206 -17.45 -16.18 -8.68
C SER A 206 -16.94 -14.86 -9.28
N PRO A 207 -17.57 -14.35 -10.35
CA PRO A 207 -17.20 -13.05 -10.93
C PRO A 207 -17.33 -11.87 -9.96
N ALA A 208 -18.29 -11.92 -9.03
CA ALA A 208 -18.48 -10.86 -8.04
C ALA A 208 -17.36 -10.83 -7.00
N GLU A 209 -16.94 -12.01 -6.52
CA GLU A 209 -15.82 -12.16 -5.58
C GLU A 209 -14.48 -11.78 -6.23
N GLU A 210 -14.27 -12.17 -7.48
CA GLU A 210 -13.08 -11.76 -8.25
C GLU A 210 -12.99 -10.24 -8.36
N LYS A 211 -14.10 -9.57 -8.69
CA LYS A 211 -14.18 -8.11 -8.73
C LYS A 211 -13.84 -7.47 -7.38
N LEU A 212 -14.25 -8.09 -6.28
CA LEU A 212 -13.91 -7.61 -4.92
C LEU A 212 -12.43 -7.80 -4.62
N LEU A 213 -11.84 -8.96 -4.94
CA LEU A 213 -10.42 -9.24 -4.73
C LEU A 213 -9.51 -8.30 -5.54
N LEU A 214 -9.93 -7.95 -6.76
CA LEU A 214 -9.20 -7.05 -7.66
C LEU A 214 -9.47 -5.56 -7.39
N SER A 215 -10.41 -5.23 -6.50
CA SER A 215 -10.71 -3.85 -6.14
C SER A 215 -9.46 -3.14 -5.59
N PRO A 216 -9.27 -1.84 -5.86
CA PRO A 216 -8.19 -1.03 -5.27
C PRO A 216 -8.14 -1.08 -3.73
N ARG A 217 -9.25 -1.45 -3.07
CA ARG A 217 -9.32 -1.61 -1.61
C ARG A 217 -8.65 -2.89 -1.09
N ARG A 218 -8.42 -3.89 -1.95
CA ARG A 218 -7.87 -5.23 -1.63
C ARG A 218 -8.40 -5.81 -0.30
N PRO A 219 -9.73 -5.99 -0.15
CA PRO A 219 -10.31 -6.53 1.07
C PRO A 219 -9.98 -8.01 1.24
N ILE A 220 -10.10 -8.50 2.48
CA ILE A 220 -10.23 -9.95 2.73
C ILE A 220 -11.64 -10.36 2.30
N VAL A 221 -11.74 -11.31 1.38
CA VAL A 221 -13.01 -11.86 0.87
C VAL A 221 -13.16 -13.28 1.39
N ILE A 222 -14.35 -13.61 1.91
CA ILE A 222 -14.68 -14.96 2.36
C ILE A 222 -15.09 -15.75 1.12
N LEU A 223 -14.35 -16.83 0.82
CA LEU A 223 -14.59 -17.71 -0.31
C LEU A 223 -14.85 -19.13 0.18
N LYS A 224 -15.57 -19.91 -0.63
CA LYS A 224 -15.75 -21.33 -0.38
C LYS A 224 -14.48 -22.09 -0.78
N GLN A 225 -13.84 -22.72 0.20
CA GLN A 225 -12.63 -23.52 -0.03
C GLN A 225 -12.97 -24.82 -0.78
N ARG A 226 -12.09 -25.23 -1.71
CA ARG A 226 -12.14 -26.55 -2.35
C ARG A 226 -11.53 -27.62 -1.45
N ALA A 227 -12.01 -28.85 -1.58
CA ALA A 227 -11.45 -29.99 -0.88
C ALA A 227 -10.01 -30.31 -1.34
N ASP A 228 -9.20 -30.86 -0.44
CA ASP A 228 -7.87 -31.45 -0.70
C ASP A 228 -6.86 -30.51 -1.38
N THR A 229 -6.88 -29.23 -1.03
CA THR A 229 -6.04 -28.20 -1.64
C THR A 229 -4.64 -28.07 -1.02
N GLY A 230 -4.32 -28.86 0.02
CA GLY A 230 -3.06 -28.73 0.76
C GLY A 230 -3.00 -27.51 1.71
N MET A 231 -4.10 -26.78 1.86
CA MET A 231 -4.25 -25.78 2.93
C MET A 231 -4.22 -26.46 4.29
N ALA A 232 -3.51 -25.88 5.26
CA ALA A 232 -3.47 -26.43 6.60
C ALA A 232 -4.86 -26.41 7.27
N PRO A 233 -5.31 -27.51 7.91
CA PRO A 233 -6.61 -27.58 8.59
C PRO A 233 -6.81 -26.52 9.67
N SER A 234 -5.72 -26.04 10.28
CA SER A 234 -5.76 -24.97 11.28
C SER A 234 -5.82 -23.57 10.69
N VAL A 235 -6.03 -23.35 9.39
CA VAL A 235 -6.21 -21.99 8.84
C VAL A 235 -7.54 -21.37 9.26
#